data_AF-A0A2U9SG66-F1
#
_entry.id   AF-A0A2U9SG66-F1
#
_cell.length_a   1.000
_cell.length_b   1.000
_cell.length_c   1.000
_cell.angle_alpha   90.00
_cell.angle_beta   90.00
_cell.angle_gamma   90.00
#
_symmetry.space_group_name_H-M   'P 1'
#
loop_
_entity.id
_entity.type
_entity.pdbx_description
1 polymer ?
#
loop_
_entity_poly.entity_id
_entity_poly.type
_entity_poly.pdbx_seq_one_letter_code
_entity_poly.pdbx_strand_id
1 'polypeptide(L)'
;MSVPISSERRRLTAAEFEMVELTHHPRICGLSEDERTAITRRIREFRDKARGIANRQRREMRRKAEPRGEREAADNSGTALKVQIFTSALKRLNRESRRAEEAAKRPTQSAVARNALELKRANRRRHHPDGRPTPSQGMRAITNSQGTVDTDPREIGRVSQFVKASQARRDAR
;
A
#
# COMPACT_ATOMS: atom_id res chain seq x y z
N MET A 1 -19.61 -1.18 10.89
CA MET A 1 -19.91 -0.96 12.32
C MET A 1 -18.75 -1.50 13.14
N SER A 2 -18.05 -0.63 13.86
CA SER A 2 -17.06 -1.02 14.85
C SER A 2 -17.75 -1.10 16.21
N VAL A 3 -17.51 -2.18 16.95
CA VAL A 3 -17.99 -2.34 18.33
C VAL A 3 -16.92 -1.72 19.24
N PRO A 4 -17.27 -0.96 20.29
CA PRO A 4 -16.26 -0.41 21.20
C PRO A 4 -15.60 -1.53 22.00
N ILE A 5 -14.31 -1.36 22.33
CA ILE A 5 -13.48 -2.37 23.02
C ILE A 5 -14.11 -2.80 24.36
N SER A 6 -14.74 -1.87 25.08
CA SER A 6 -15.46 -2.15 26.33
C SER A 6 -16.61 -3.15 26.13
N SER A 7 -17.35 -3.03 25.03
CA SER A 7 -18.41 -3.95 24.64
C SER A 7 -17.86 -5.29 24.15
N GLU A 8 -16.71 -5.29 23.46
CA GLU A 8 -16.03 -6.53 23.06
C GLU A 8 -15.63 -7.35 24.30
N ARG A 9 -15.00 -6.71 25.29
CA ARG A 9 -14.54 -7.36 26.54
C ARG A 9 -15.69 -7.94 27.36
N ARG A 10 -16.84 -7.29 27.39
CA ARG A 10 -18.03 -7.81 28.10
C ARG A 10 -18.68 -9.01 27.43
N ARG A 11 -18.47 -9.19 26.12
CA ARG A 11 -19.22 -10.16 25.32
C ARG A 11 -18.40 -11.37 24.95
N LEU A 12 -17.10 -11.22 24.80
CA LEU A 12 -16.17 -12.30 24.50
C LEU A 12 -15.67 -12.98 25.78
N THR A 13 -15.26 -14.24 25.65
CA THR A 13 -14.48 -14.90 26.72
C THR A 13 -13.08 -14.30 26.79
N ALA A 14 -12.34 -14.54 27.88
CA ALA A 14 -10.97 -14.02 28.02
C ALA A 14 -10.07 -14.40 26.84
N ALA A 15 -10.04 -15.69 26.48
CA ALA A 15 -9.26 -16.18 25.34
C ALA A 15 -9.74 -15.61 23.98
N GLU A 16 -11.06 -15.44 23.78
CA GLU A 16 -11.59 -14.81 22.56
C GLU A 16 -11.18 -13.33 22.49
N PHE A 17 -11.22 -12.63 23.62
CA PHE A 17 -10.90 -11.21 23.72
C PHE A 17 -9.41 -10.96 23.48
N GLU A 18 -8.51 -11.74 24.09
CA GLU A 18 -7.06 -11.63 23.87
C GLU A 18 -6.72 -11.69 22.37
N MET A 19 -7.34 -12.62 21.64
CA MET A 19 -7.11 -12.77 20.20
C MET A 19 -7.67 -11.58 19.39
N VAL A 20 -8.80 -11.00 19.80
CA VAL A 20 -9.37 -9.80 19.15
C VAL A 20 -8.57 -8.55 19.52
N GLU A 21 -8.00 -8.47 20.72
CA GLU A 21 -7.18 -7.37 21.20
C GLU A 21 -5.93 -7.18 20.34
N LEU A 22 -5.29 -8.28 19.91
CA LEU A 22 -4.16 -8.26 18.97
C LEU A 22 -4.49 -7.62 17.61
N THR A 23 -5.76 -7.64 17.20
CA THR A 23 -6.20 -7.06 15.93
C THR A 23 -6.50 -5.56 16.02
N HIS A 24 -6.41 -4.95 17.20
CA HIS A 24 -6.56 -3.50 17.36
C HIS A 24 -5.26 -2.76 17.00
N HIS A 25 -5.42 -1.55 16.48
CA HIS A 25 -4.30 -0.63 16.29
C HIS A 25 -3.82 -0.12 17.66
N PRO A 26 -2.50 0.02 17.92
CA PRO A 26 -1.37 -0.15 17.00
C PRO A 26 -0.80 -1.57 16.92
N ARG A 27 -1.21 -2.49 17.81
CA ARG A 27 -0.62 -3.83 17.95
C ARG A 27 -0.60 -4.62 16.65
N ILE A 28 -1.66 -4.52 15.86
CA ILE A 28 -1.79 -5.21 14.58
C ILE A 28 -0.62 -4.92 13.60
N CYS A 29 -0.02 -3.73 13.68
CA CYS A 29 1.09 -3.32 12.80
C CYS A 29 2.42 -3.99 13.17
N GLY A 30 2.56 -4.47 14.42
CA GLY A 30 3.77 -5.15 14.90
C GLY A 30 3.78 -6.65 14.64
N LEU A 31 2.69 -7.22 14.11
CA LEU A 31 2.56 -8.65 13.88
C LEU A 31 3.34 -9.08 12.62
N SER A 32 3.98 -10.24 12.68
CA SER A 32 4.57 -10.90 11.50
C SER A 32 3.48 -11.44 10.54
N GLU A 33 3.87 -11.81 9.33
CA GLU A 33 2.93 -12.41 8.37
C GLU A 33 2.38 -13.76 8.84
N ASP A 34 3.24 -14.59 9.45
CA ASP A 34 2.86 -15.89 10.01
C ASP A 34 1.89 -15.71 11.20
N GLU A 35 2.16 -14.74 12.07
CA GLU A 35 1.29 -14.40 13.19
C GLU A 35 -0.08 -13.91 12.70
N ARG A 36 -0.11 -13.00 11.71
CA ARG A 36 -1.37 -12.55 11.09
C ARG A 36 -2.16 -13.72 10.52
N THR A 37 -1.51 -14.68 9.88
CA THR A 37 -2.14 -15.87 9.31
C THR A 37 -2.69 -16.81 10.39
N ALA A 38 -1.91 -17.07 11.44
CA ALA A 38 -2.32 -17.89 12.57
C ALA A 38 -3.52 -17.28 13.34
N ILE A 39 -3.47 -15.97 13.61
CA ILE A 39 -4.57 -15.24 14.25
C ILE A 39 -5.81 -15.26 13.35
N THR A 40 -5.65 -15.03 12.04
CA THR A 40 -6.75 -15.07 11.07
C THR A 40 -7.47 -16.43 11.10
N ARG A 41 -6.72 -17.54 11.13
CA ARG A 41 -7.29 -18.89 11.23
C ARG A 41 -8.10 -19.06 12.50
N ARG A 42 -7.53 -18.74 13.67
CA ARG A 42 -8.22 -18.86 14.97
C ARG A 42 -9.49 -18.00 15.04
N ILE A 43 -9.45 -16.76 14.53
CA ILE A 43 -10.64 -15.88 14.50
C ILE A 43 -11.72 -16.43 13.57
N ARG A 44 -11.35 -17.07 12.44
CA ARG A 44 -12.34 -17.75 11.57
C ARG A 44 -13.01 -18.90 12.31
N GLU A 45 -12.26 -19.73 13.02
CA GLU A 45 -12.79 -20.84 13.83
C GLU A 45 -13.77 -20.33 14.89
N PHE A 46 -13.43 -19.27 15.63
CA PHE A 46 -14.34 -18.64 16.61
C PHE A 46 -15.59 -18.06 15.96
N ARG A 47 -15.43 -17.35 14.84
CA ARG A 47 -16.56 -16.79 14.08
C ARG A 47 -17.49 -17.88 13.60
N ASP A 48 -16.97 -18.96 13.03
CA ASP A 48 -17.77 -20.02 12.42
C ASP A 48 -18.49 -20.82 13.50
N LYS A 49 -17.85 -21.04 14.66
CA LYS A 49 -18.50 -21.59 15.86
C LYS A 49 -19.64 -20.69 16.34
N ALA A 50 -19.40 -19.39 16.50
CA ALA A 50 -20.43 -18.43 16.92
C ALA A 50 -21.58 -18.36 15.89
N ARG A 51 -21.26 -18.42 14.60
CA ARG A 51 -22.25 -18.41 13.51
C ARG A 51 -23.12 -19.65 13.53
N GLY A 52 -22.53 -20.84 13.76
CA GLY A 52 -23.27 -22.09 13.93
C GLY A 52 -24.26 -22.02 15.09
N ILE A 53 -23.81 -21.50 16.25
CA ILE A 53 -24.67 -21.32 17.42
C ILE A 53 -25.79 -20.32 17.13
N ALA A 54 -25.49 -19.16 16.52
CA ALA A 54 -26.48 -18.13 16.21
C ALA A 54 -27.55 -18.63 15.23
N ASN A 55 -27.14 -19.41 14.23
CA ASN A 55 -28.05 -20.01 13.26
C ASN A 55 -28.94 -21.08 13.90
N ARG A 56 -28.38 -21.91 14.80
CA ARG A 56 -29.17 -22.88 15.55
C ARG A 56 -30.20 -22.20 16.44
N GLN A 57 -29.78 -21.23 17.26
CA GLN A 57 -30.69 -20.44 18.12
C GLN A 57 -31.80 -19.76 17.29
N ARG A 58 -31.47 -19.24 16.09
CA ARG A 58 -32.46 -18.67 15.18
C ARG A 58 -33.48 -19.70 14.68
N ARG A 59 -33.07 -20.96 14.49
CA ARG A 59 -33.98 -22.05 14.10
C ARG A 59 -34.83 -22.53 15.27
N GLU A 60 -34.26 -22.65 16.47
CA GLU A 60 -34.97 -22.98 17.70
C GLU A 60 -36.08 -21.95 17.99
N MET A 61 -35.78 -20.65 17.94
CA MET A 61 -36.79 -19.56 18.06
C MET A 61 -37.92 -19.66 17.02
N ARG A 62 -37.65 -20.26 15.86
CA ARG A 62 -38.63 -20.46 14.79
C ARG A 62 -39.33 -21.82 14.89
N ARG A 63 -39.06 -22.60 15.94
CA ARG A 63 -39.54 -23.98 16.14
C ARG A 63 -39.18 -24.91 14.98
N LYS A 64 -38.07 -24.61 14.28
CA LYS A 64 -37.55 -25.37 13.12
C LYS A 64 -36.35 -26.26 13.47
N ALA A 65 -35.99 -26.31 14.74
CA ALA A 65 -34.93 -27.16 15.27
C ALA A 65 -35.31 -27.53 16.71
N GLU A 66 -34.95 -28.75 17.10
CA GLU A 66 -35.10 -29.20 18.47
C GLU A 66 -34.21 -28.36 19.40
N PRO A 67 -34.74 -27.92 20.56
CA PRO A 67 -33.96 -27.15 21.51
C PRO A 67 -32.81 -27.99 22.06
N ARG A 68 -31.61 -27.40 22.11
CA ARG A 68 -30.44 -28.09 22.67
C ARG A 68 -30.51 -28.27 24.19
N GLY A 69 -31.34 -27.50 24.88
CA GLY A 69 -31.57 -27.61 26.32
C GLY A 69 -33.07 -27.78 26.62
N GLU A 70 -33.44 -27.72 27.89
CA GLU A 70 -34.83 -27.87 28.32
C GLU A 70 -35.78 -26.82 27.73
N ARG A 71 -35.26 -25.67 27.29
CA ARG A 71 -36.03 -24.58 26.69
C ARG A 71 -35.40 -24.12 25.39
N GLU A 72 -36.25 -23.74 24.45
CA GLU A 72 -35.85 -23.06 23.21
C GLU A 72 -35.08 -21.77 23.53
N ALA A 73 -34.10 -21.43 22.69
CA ALA A 73 -33.44 -20.14 22.80
C ALA A 73 -34.46 -19.00 22.66
N ALA A 74 -34.50 -18.10 23.64
CA ALA A 74 -35.39 -16.93 23.61
C ALA A 74 -34.82 -15.76 22.77
N ASP A 75 -33.49 -15.68 22.63
CA ASP A 75 -32.80 -14.61 21.89
C ASP A 75 -31.48 -15.13 21.29
N ASN A 76 -31.04 -14.52 20.18
CA ASN A 76 -29.75 -14.75 19.54
C ASN A 76 -28.86 -13.48 19.43
N SER A 77 -29.29 -12.34 19.97
CA SER A 77 -28.61 -11.05 19.83
C SER A 77 -27.14 -11.08 20.28
N GLY A 78 -26.85 -11.73 21.42
CA GLY A 78 -25.50 -11.85 21.95
C GLY A 78 -24.57 -12.64 21.04
N THR A 79 -25.04 -13.78 20.51
CA THR A 79 -24.26 -14.61 19.59
C THR A 79 -24.10 -13.93 18.23
N ALA A 80 -25.12 -13.21 17.76
CA ALA A 80 -25.05 -12.41 16.55
C ALA A 80 -24.01 -11.27 16.70
N LEU A 81 -23.96 -10.62 17.86
CA LEU A 81 -22.95 -9.61 18.16
C LEU A 81 -21.53 -10.20 18.19
N LYS A 82 -21.33 -11.40 18.78
CA LYS A 82 -20.04 -12.10 18.71
C LYS A 82 -19.58 -12.30 17.26
N VAL A 83 -20.48 -12.73 16.37
CA VAL A 83 -20.17 -12.88 14.93
C VAL A 83 -19.76 -11.54 14.32
N GLN A 84 -20.44 -10.45 14.67
CA GLN A 84 -20.07 -9.11 14.19
C GLN A 84 -18.69 -8.68 14.68
N ILE A 85 -18.35 -8.93 15.96
CA ILE A 85 -17.03 -8.62 16.53
C ILE A 85 -15.94 -9.39 15.79
N PHE A 86 -16.06 -10.71 15.64
CA PHE A 86 -15.06 -11.50 14.90
C PHE A 86 -14.96 -11.10 13.43
N THR A 87 -16.07 -10.74 12.80
CA THR A 87 -16.06 -10.22 11.42
C THR A 87 -15.32 -8.88 11.33
N SER A 88 -15.46 -8.01 12.33
CA SER A 88 -14.73 -6.74 12.40
C SER A 88 -13.22 -6.96 12.57
N ALA A 89 -12.82 -7.93 13.40
CA ALA A 89 -11.43 -8.31 13.62
C ALA A 89 -10.78 -8.87 12.34
N LEU A 90 -11.49 -9.74 11.61
CA LEU A 90 -11.02 -10.24 10.31
C LEU A 90 -10.86 -9.13 9.27
N LYS A 91 -11.77 -8.15 9.24
CA LYS A 91 -11.64 -7.00 8.34
C LYS A 91 -10.37 -6.19 8.63
N ARG A 92 -10.02 -6.01 9.92
CA ARG A 92 -8.79 -5.33 10.34
C ARG A 92 -7.54 -6.10 9.90
N LEU A 93 -7.50 -7.41 10.17
CA LEU A 93 -6.39 -8.29 9.74
C LEU A 93 -6.19 -8.28 8.22
N ASN A 94 -7.26 -8.50 7.46
CA ASN A 94 -7.16 -8.50 6.00
C ASN A 94 -6.68 -7.14 5.45
N ARG A 95 -7.11 -6.03 6.08
CA ARG A 95 -6.66 -4.69 5.70
C ARG A 95 -5.17 -4.51 5.98
N GLU A 96 -4.68 -5.01 7.10
CA GLU A 96 -3.26 -4.91 7.45
C GLU A 96 -2.39 -5.82 6.57
N SER A 97 -2.81 -7.05 6.28
CA SER A 97 -2.10 -7.91 5.32
C SER A 97 -2.02 -7.24 3.95
N ARG A 98 -3.14 -6.67 3.46
CA ARG A 98 -3.15 -5.92 2.20
C ARG A 98 -2.24 -4.70 2.24
N ARG A 99 -2.23 -3.96 3.35
CA ARG A 99 -1.33 -2.80 3.54
C ARG A 99 0.14 -3.25 3.48
N ALA A 100 0.48 -4.35 4.14
CA ALA A 100 1.83 -4.90 4.15
C ALA A 100 2.25 -5.35 2.74
N GLU A 101 1.39 -6.05 2.02
CA GLU A 101 1.62 -6.45 0.62
C GLU A 101 1.79 -5.24 -0.31
N GLU A 102 0.94 -4.23 -0.20
CA GLU A 102 1.03 -2.99 -0.97
C GLU A 102 2.32 -2.23 -0.64
N ALA A 103 2.75 -2.23 0.62
CA ALA A 103 4.02 -1.64 1.04
C ALA A 103 5.21 -2.40 0.46
N ALA A 104 5.17 -3.73 0.41
CA ALA A 104 6.21 -4.57 -0.18
C ALA A 104 6.30 -4.41 -1.72
N LYS A 105 5.15 -4.24 -2.39
CA LYS A 105 5.08 -4.05 -3.85
C LYS A 105 5.43 -2.63 -4.30
N ARG A 106 5.43 -1.65 -3.40
CA ARG A 106 5.70 -0.25 -3.76
C ARG A 106 7.12 -0.12 -4.31
N PRO A 107 7.28 0.28 -5.59
CA PRO A 107 8.60 0.50 -6.15
C PRO A 107 9.31 1.59 -5.36
N THR A 108 10.61 1.44 -5.18
CA THR A 108 11.44 2.50 -4.62
C THR A 108 11.35 3.73 -5.51
N GLN A 109 11.53 4.93 -4.92
CA GLN A 109 11.49 6.17 -5.70
C GLN A 109 12.50 6.15 -6.87
N SER A 110 13.64 5.49 -6.69
CA SER A 110 14.64 5.29 -7.74
C SER A 110 14.14 4.40 -8.88
N ALA A 111 13.39 3.33 -8.58
CA ALA A 111 12.77 2.48 -9.60
C ALA A 111 11.71 3.26 -10.39
N VAL A 112 10.88 4.07 -9.71
CA VAL A 112 9.90 4.95 -10.37
C VAL A 112 10.60 5.97 -11.28
N ALA A 113 11.67 6.61 -10.80
CA ALA A 113 12.43 7.59 -11.57
C ALA A 113 13.07 6.98 -12.83
N ARG A 114 13.63 5.77 -12.73
CA ARG A 114 14.19 5.05 -13.89
C ARG A 114 13.12 4.73 -14.93
N ASN A 115 11.98 4.18 -14.51
CA ASN A 115 10.86 3.88 -15.40
C ASN A 115 10.32 5.17 -16.09
N ALA A 116 10.14 6.25 -15.33
CA ALA A 116 9.74 7.54 -15.89
C ALA A 116 10.75 8.07 -16.93
N LEU A 117 12.04 7.89 -16.69
CA LEU A 117 13.10 8.27 -17.63
C LEU A 117 13.07 7.39 -18.89
N GLU A 118 12.86 6.09 -18.76
CA GLU A 118 12.70 5.16 -19.88
C GLU A 118 11.49 5.53 -20.74
N LEU A 119 10.34 5.80 -20.12
CA LEU A 119 9.14 6.28 -20.82
C LEU A 119 9.40 7.60 -21.55
N LYS A 120 10.14 8.55 -20.95
CA LYS A 120 10.55 9.79 -21.62
C LYS A 120 11.48 9.54 -22.79
N ARG A 121 12.41 8.59 -22.69
CA ARG A 121 13.32 8.21 -23.78
C ARG A 121 12.56 7.53 -24.93
N ALA A 122 11.66 6.60 -24.61
CA ALA A 122 10.84 5.89 -25.59
C ALA A 122 9.88 6.83 -26.34
N ASN A 123 9.28 7.79 -25.62
CA ASN A 123 8.38 8.79 -26.20
C ASN A 123 9.10 10.02 -26.76
N ARG A 124 10.44 10.01 -26.83
CA ARG A 124 11.21 11.12 -27.43
C ARG A 124 10.94 11.16 -28.93
N ARG A 125 9.92 11.91 -29.33
CA ARG A 125 9.64 12.22 -30.73
C ARG A 125 10.66 13.24 -31.22
N ARG A 126 11.37 12.90 -32.30
CA ARG A 126 12.17 13.87 -33.04
C ARG A 126 11.21 14.76 -33.82
N HIS A 127 11.11 16.02 -33.44
CA HIS A 127 10.24 17.02 -34.10
C HIS A 127 10.85 17.59 -35.39
N HIS A 128 12.09 17.22 -35.70
CA HIS A 128 12.80 17.62 -36.89
C HIS A 128 13.34 16.36 -37.58
N PRO A 129 13.37 16.35 -38.93
CA PRO A 129 14.07 15.30 -39.65
C PRO A 129 15.54 15.31 -39.25
N ASP A 130 16.16 14.13 -39.21
CA ASP A 130 17.62 14.04 -39.15
C ASP A 130 18.20 14.85 -40.31
N GLY A 131 19.25 15.61 -40.04
CA GLY A 131 19.95 16.38 -41.07
C GLY A 131 20.30 15.44 -42.22
N ARG A 132 19.67 15.64 -43.39
CA ARG A 132 19.97 14.85 -44.57
C ARG A 132 21.46 15.05 -44.91
N PRO A 133 22.16 14.03 -45.44
CA PRO A 133 23.48 14.23 -46.01
C PRO A 133 23.37 15.31 -47.10
N THR A 134 23.96 16.48 -46.86
CA THR A 134 23.99 17.57 -47.84
C THR A 134 25.05 17.26 -48.90
N PRO A 135 24.80 17.54 -50.21
CA PRO A 135 25.66 17.06 -51.31
C PRO A 135 26.96 17.83 -51.50
N SER A 136 27.37 18.65 -50.54
CA SER A 136 28.61 19.41 -50.62
C SER A 136 29.31 19.37 -49.25
N GLN A 137 30.62 19.53 -49.26
CA GLN A 137 31.48 19.62 -48.09
C GLN A 137 31.14 20.87 -47.23
N GLY A 138 29.96 20.89 -46.62
CA GLY A 138 29.51 21.91 -45.69
C GLY A 138 29.81 21.55 -44.23
N MET A 139 29.63 22.52 -43.33
CA MET A 139 29.83 22.37 -41.89
C MET A 139 29.11 21.11 -41.36
N ARG A 140 29.90 20.12 -40.95
CA ARG A 140 29.40 18.97 -40.19
C ARG A 140 29.02 19.43 -38.78
N ALA A 141 27.83 19.05 -38.32
CA ALA A 141 27.45 19.26 -36.92
C ALA A 141 28.44 18.52 -36.02
N ILE A 142 29.26 19.26 -35.27
CA ILE A 142 30.12 18.70 -34.23
C ILE A 142 29.21 18.43 -33.03
N THR A 143 28.75 17.20 -32.90
CA THR A 143 28.03 16.78 -31.69
C THR A 143 29.03 16.72 -30.55
N ASN A 144 28.90 17.63 -29.58
CA ASN A 144 29.69 17.53 -28.37
C ASN A 144 29.20 16.31 -27.57
N SER A 145 30.03 15.28 -27.46
CA SER A 145 29.71 14.07 -26.68
C SER A 145 29.72 14.33 -25.18
N GLN A 146 30.25 15.47 -24.75
CA GLN A 146 30.24 15.90 -23.36
C GLN A 146 28.91 16.54 -23.01
N GLY A 147 28.32 16.12 -21.89
CA GLY A 147 27.13 16.76 -21.34
C GLY A 147 27.42 18.20 -20.97
N THR A 148 26.44 19.09 -21.16
CA THR A 148 26.49 20.45 -20.63
C THR A 148 26.73 20.37 -19.13
N VAL A 149 27.76 21.04 -18.63
CA VAL A 149 28.04 21.12 -17.19
C VAL A 149 26.87 21.87 -16.55
N ASP A 150 26.13 21.21 -15.67
CA ASP A 150 25.06 21.83 -14.91
C ASP A 150 25.69 22.76 -13.86
N THR A 151 25.37 24.05 -13.93
CA THR A 151 25.97 25.08 -13.06
C THR A 151 24.89 25.61 -12.13
N ASP A 152 25.25 25.93 -10.88
CA ASP A 152 24.31 26.54 -9.94
C ASP A 152 23.74 27.84 -10.54
N PRO A 153 22.40 28.04 -10.55
CA PRO A 153 21.76 29.23 -11.07
C PRO A 153 22.34 30.55 -10.55
N ARG A 154 22.88 30.57 -9.32
CA ARG A 154 23.48 31.77 -8.71
C ARG A 154 24.85 32.13 -9.28
N GLU A 155 25.54 31.17 -9.92
CA GLU A 155 26.90 31.35 -10.44
C GLU A 155 26.95 31.61 -11.95
N ILE A 156 25.82 31.47 -12.66
CA ILE A 156 25.72 31.62 -14.12
C ILE A 156 26.33 32.93 -14.59
N GLY A 157 26.04 34.04 -13.91
CA GLY A 157 26.57 35.36 -14.27
C GLY A 157 28.11 35.41 -14.20
N ARG A 158 28.70 34.88 -13.13
CA ARG A 158 30.15 34.82 -12.94
C ARG A 158 30.82 33.93 -13.99
N VAL A 159 30.29 32.72 -14.21
CA VAL A 159 30.84 31.77 -15.18
C VAL A 159 30.74 32.31 -16.61
N SER A 160 29.61 32.95 -16.95
CA SER A 160 29.43 33.61 -18.25
C SER A 160 30.47 34.71 -18.49
N GLN A 161 30.71 35.58 -17.50
CA GLN A 161 31.73 36.64 -17.63
C GLN A 161 33.15 36.07 -17.71
N PHE A 162 33.44 35.02 -16.94
CA PHE A 162 34.74 34.35 -16.98
C PHE A 162 35.05 33.75 -18.36
N VAL A 163 34.09 33.05 -18.96
CA VAL A 163 34.23 32.48 -20.31
C VAL A 163 34.37 33.58 -21.35
N LYS A 164 33.55 34.64 -21.27
CA LYS A 164 33.63 35.80 -22.18
C LYS A 164 35.02 36.46 -22.14
N ALA A 165 35.55 36.73 -20.94
CA ALA A 165 36.88 37.33 -20.78
C ALA A 165 38.00 36.41 -21.29
N SER A 166 37.88 35.10 -21.05
CA SER A 166 38.86 34.11 -21.52
C SER A 166 38.89 33.99 -23.04
N GLN A 167 37.72 34.05 -23.69
CA GLN A 167 37.62 34.03 -25.15
C GLN A 167 38.21 35.30 -25.75
N ALA A 168 37.87 36.48 -25.21
CA ALA A 168 38.42 37.75 -25.69
C ALA A 168 39.96 37.79 -25.59
N ARG A 169 40.55 37.21 -24.53
CA ARG A 169 42.02 37.07 -24.42
C ARG A 169 42.62 36.11 -25.44
N ARG A 170 41.88 35.09 -25.86
CA ARG A 170 42.31 34.12 -26.87
C ARG A 170 42.22 34.71 -28.27
N ASP A 171 41.17 35.46 -28.55
CA ASP A 171 40.95 36.10 -29.86
C ASP A 171 41.88 37.31 -30.09
N ALA A 172 42.40 37.90 -29.00
CA ALA A 172 43.40 38.96 -29.05
C ALA A 172 44.86 38.45 -29.22
N ARG A 173 45.07 37.13 -29.34
CA ARG A 173 46.36 36.52 -29.68
C ARG A 173 46.37 36.12 -31.15
#